data_AF-A0A439CS08-F1
#
_entry.id   AF-A0A439CS08-F1
#
_cell.length_a   1.000
_cell.length_b   1.000
_cell.length_c   1.000
_cell.angle_alpha   90.00
_cell.angle_beta   90.00
_cell.angle_gamma   90.00
#
_symmetry.space_group_name_H-M   'P 1'
#
loop_
_entity.id
_entity.type
_entity.pdbx_description
1 polymer ?
#
loop_
_entity_poly.entity_id
_entity_poly.type
_entity_poly.pdbx_seq_one_letter_code
_entity_poly.pdbx_strand_id
1 'polypeptide(L)'
;MAKTQGLKIDLRDYAERAAWLGTPPGHRRLAISLRHSAHEETQGTEEFLAPVLTAYLTSLSTAPPPPSTRRADVCEICGHDWIRLSYHHRIPCSAHAKTIRRGWRRACDLQNAAWLCKACHRFVHCFTDHGDLARRFHTVKLLAADKVKEWADWVATVRIH
;
A
#
# COMPACT_ATOMS: atom_id res chain seq x y z
N MET A 1 10.77 11.88 36.81
CA MET A 1 11.70 11.08 35.97
C MET A 1 11.14 9.67 35.84
N ALA A 2 10.48 9.36 34.72
CA ALA A 2 9.91 8.04 34.47
C ALA A 2 10.66 7.40 33.29
N LYS A 3 11.41 6.35 33.58
CA LYS A 3 12.14 5.53 32.60
C LYS A 3 11.11 4.79 31.75
N THR A 4 11.03 5.11 30.46
CA THR A 4 10.33 4.27 29.49
C THR A 4 11.32 3.24 28.96
N GLN A 5 11.19 2.01 29.44
CA GLN A 5 11.89 0.86 28.90
C GLN A 5 11.44 0.66 27.45
N GLY A 6 12.40 0.67 26.52
CA GLY A 6 12.16 0.45 25.11
C GLY A 6 11.57 -0.93 24.88
N LEU A 7 10.37 -0.98 24.31
CA LEU A 7 9.78 -2.20 23.80
C LEU A 7 10.60 -2.61 22.56
N LYS A 8 11.58 -3.50 22.76
CA LYS A 8 12.26 -4.19 21.66
C LYS A 8 11.24 -5.14 21.05
N ILE A 9 10.76 -4.83 19.86
CA ILE A 9 9.96 -5.75 19.07
C ILE A 9 10.96 -6.73 18.44
N ASP A 10 11.00 -7.95 18.97
CA ASP A 10 11.80 -9.06 18.45
C ASP A 10 11.19 -9.54 17.13
N LEU A 11 12.01 -9.69 16.08
CA LEU A 11 11.59 -10.22 14.78
C LEU A 11 11.12 -11.70 14.86
N ARG A 12 11.40 -12.39 15.98
CA ARG A 12 10.88 -13.75 16.27
C ARG A 12 9.38 -13.76 16.57
N ASP A 13 8.83 -12.64 17.02
CA ASP A 13 7.41 -12.50 17.40
C ASP A 13 6.46 -12.57 16.16
N TYR A 14 7.02 -12.47 14.94
CA TYR A 14 6.26 -12.63 13.70
C TYR A 14 6.01 -14.11 13.33
N ALA A 15 6.86 -15.03 13.80
CA ALA A 15 6.70 -16.47 13.52
C ALA A 15 5.66 -17.12 14.45
N GLU A 16 5.53 -16.63 15.69
CA GLU A 16 4.61 -17.22 16.68
C GLU A 16 3.13 -16.86 16.42
N ARG A 17 2.86 -15.75 15.71
CA ARG A 17 1.49 -15.39 15.27
C ARG A 17 0.96 -16.23 14.12
N ALA A 18 1.80 -17.01 13.43
CA ALA A 18 1.37 -17.97 12.41
C ALA A 18 0.77 -19.26 13.00
N ALA A 19 0.85 -19.46 14.32
CA ALA A 19 0.35 -20.66 15.02
C ALA A 19 -1.17 -20.68 15.28
N TRP A 20 -1.93 -19.66 14.84
CA TRP A 20 -3.40 -19.61 14.99
C TRP A 20 -4.18 -20.34 13.88
N LEU A 21 -3.49 -20.87 12.86
CA LEU A 21 -4.09 -21.87 11.96
C LEU A 21 -3.93 -23.23 12.63
N GLY A 22 -4.79 -23.50 13.62
CA GLY A 22 -4.86 -24.79 14.29
C GLY A 22 -4.94 -25.93 13.27
N THR A 23 -4.29 -27.04 13.60
CA THR A 23 -4.42 -28.30 12.88
C THR A 23 -5.90 -28.68 12.77
N PRO A 24 -6.43 -28.93 11.55
CA PRO A 24 -7.82 -29.34 11.42
C PRO A 24 -8.03 -30.71 12.12
N PRO A 25 -9.11 -30.90 12.89
CA PRO A 25 -9.38 -32.19 13.52
C PRO A 25 -9.67 -33.23 12.45
N GLY A 26 -9.03 -34.39 12.56
CA GLY A 26 -9.14 -35.51 11.63
C GLY A 26 -10.59 -35.84 11.30
N HIS A 27 -11.00 -35.51 10.07
CA HIS A 27 -12.32 -35.83 9.56
C HIS A 27 -12.36 -37.33 9.27
N ARG A 28 -13.22 -38.07 9.96
CA ARG A 28 -13.61 -39.44 9.57
C ARG A 28 -14.03 -39.40 8.11
N ARG A 29 -13.32 -40.11 7.23
CA ARG A 29 -13.79 -40.42 5.87
C ARG A 29 -15.07 -41.24 5.98
N LEU A 30 -16.22 -40.58 5.90
CA LEU A 30 -17.44 -41.23 5.48
C LEU A 30 -17.29 -41.48 3.98
N ALA A 31 -17.18 -42.75 3.60
CA ALA A 31 -17.24 -43.16 2.21
C ALA A 31 -18.67 -42.87 1.71
N ILE A 32 -18.86 -41.69 1.14
CA ILE A 32 -20.10 -41.35 0.44
C ILE A 32 -20.09 -42.17 -0.85
N SER A 33 -20.98 -43.17 -0.89
CA SER A 33 -21.28 -43.92 -2.11
C SER A 33 -21.87 -42.96 -3.14
N LEU A 34 -21.04 -42.55 -4.09
CA LEU A 34 -21.46 -41.78 -5.26
C LEU A 34 -22.25 -42.71 -6.19
N ARG A 35 -23.57 -42.70 -6.03
CA ARG A 35 -24.47 -43.12 -7.10
C ARG A 35 -24.35 -42.08 -8.23
N HIS A 36 -23.91 -42.54 -9.40
CA HIS A 36 -23.98 -41.78 -10.64
C HIS A 36 -25.43 -41.37 -10.88
N SER A 37 -25.71 -40.07 -10.74
CA SER A 37 -26.96 -39.45 -11.20
C SER A 37 -26.59 -38.42 -12.25
N ALA A 38 -27.41 -38.38 -13.30
CA ALA A 38 -27.17 -37.75 -14.59
C ALA A 38 -26.61 -36.33 -14.48
N HIS A 39 -25.65 -36.04 -15.36
CA HIS A 39 -25.12 -34.71 -15.61
C HIS A 39 -26.26 -33.77 -16.01
N GLU A 40 -26.60 -32.82 -15.15
CA GLU A 40 -27.36 -31.64 -15.51
C GLU A 40 -26.37 -30.46 -15.56
N GLU A 41 -26.25 -29.89 -16.75
CA GLU A 41 -25.20 -28.99 -17.19
C GLU A 41 -25.31 -27.62 -16.51
N THR A 42 -24.82 -27.50 -15.28
CA THR A 42 -24.63 -26.20 -14.60
C THR A 42 -23.28 -25.54 -14.95
N GLN A 43 -22.68 -25.90 -16.10
CA GLN A 43 -21.36 -25.42 -16.55
C GLN A 43 -21.28 -23.92 -16.88
N GLY A 44 -22.36 -23.15 -16.68
CA GLY A 44 -22.43 -21.76 -17.14
C GLY A 44 -21.87 -20.70 -16.19
N THR A 45 -22.00 -20.88 -14.87
CA THR A 45 -21.79 -19.76 -13.92
C THR A 45 -20.53 -19.91 -13.07
N GLU A 46 -20.27 -21.09 -12.50
CA GLU A 46 -19.10 -21.33 -11.66
C GLU A 46 -17.81 -21.26 -12.48
N GLU A 47 -17.81 -21.85 -13.68
CA GLU A 47 -16.68 -21.85 -14.61
C GLU A 47 -16.35 -20.43 -15.13
N PHE A 48 -17.38 -19.59 -15.27
CA PHE A 48 -17.24 -18.19 -15.64
C PHE A 48 -16.74 -17.31 -14.49
N LEU A 49 -17.26 -17.51 -13.27
CA LEU A 49 -16.97 -16.66 -12.12
C LEU A 49 -15.68 -17.06 -11.39
N ALA A 50 -15.29 -18.33 -11.40
CA ALA A 50 -14.11 -18.83 -10.71
C ALA A 50 -12.84 -18.03 -11.04
N PRO A 51 -12.44 -17.79 -12.30
CA PRO A 51 -11.21 -17.04 -12.58
C PRO A 51 -11.29 -15.58 -12.11
N VAL A 52 -12.47 -14.95 -12.16
CA VAL A 52 -12.68 -13.56 -11.69
C VAL A 52 -12.55 -13.49 -10.18
N LEU A 53 -13.21 -14.40 -9.46
CA LEU A 53 -13.15 -14.47 -8.00
C LEU A 53 -11.75 -14.85 -7.53
N THR A 54 -11.09 -15.80 -8.18
CA THR A 54 -9.70 -16.14 -7.91
C THR A 54 -8.80 -14.94 -8.12
N ALA A 55 -8.89 -14.24 -9.25
CA ALA A 55 -8.10 -13.02 -9.49
C ALA A 55 -8.37 -11.94 -8.44
N TYR A 56 -9.63 -11.74 -8.04
CA TYR A 56 -10.00 -10.82 -6.98
C TYR A 56 -9.42 -11.22 -5.62
N LEU A 57 -9.60 -12.47 -5.19
CA LEU A 57 -9.06 -13.00 -3.93
C LEU A 57 -7.53 -12.97 -3.91
N THR A 58 -6.88 -13.28 -5.03
CA THR A 58 -5.43 -13.13 -5.19
C THR A 58 -5.03 -11.66 -5.06
N SER A 59 -5.75 -10.72 -5.67
CA SER A 59 -5.46 -9.28 -5.54
C SER A 59 -5.56 -8.77 -4.10
N LEU A 60 -6.51 -9.30 -3.32
CA LEU A 60 -6.71 -8.94 -1.92
C LEU A 60 -5.69 -9.59 -0.98
N SER A 61 -5.24 -10.80 -1.30
CA SER A 61 -4.30 -11.57 -0.46
C SER A 61 -2.83 -11.34 -0.81
N THR A 62 -2.54 -10.77 -1.99
CA THR A 62 -1.17 -10.45 -2.40
C THR A 62 -0.61 -9.32 -1.53
N ALA A 63 0.53 -9.58 -0.87
CA ALA A 63 1.24 -8.55 -0.13
C ALA A 63 1.62 -7.40 -1.07
N PRO A 64 1.48 -6.13 -0.63
CA PRO A 64 1.93 -5.00 -1.43
C PRO A 64 3.41 -5.15 -1.79
N PRO A 65 3.83 -4.73 -2.99
CA PRO A 65 5.25 -4.71 -3.33
C PRO A 65 6.00 -3.85 -2.30
N PRO A 66 7.25 -4.22 -1.96
CA PRO A 66 8.07 -3.37 -1.12
C PRO A 66 8.25 -1.98 -1.78
N PRO A 67 8.46 -0.92 -0.99
CA PRO A 67 8.72 0.42 -1.52
C PRO A 67 9.83 0.37 -2.57
N SER A 68 9.57 0.94 -3.75
CA SER A 68 10.59 1.05 -4.79
C SER A 68 11.66 2.02 -4.33
N THR A 69 12.87 1.52 -4.08
CA THR A 69 14.05 2.34 -3.77
C THR A 69 14.70 2.91 -5.03
N ARG A 70 14.25 2.48 -6.21
CA ARG A 70 14.76 2.95 -7.50
C ARG A 70 14.39 4.42 -7.71
N ARG A 71 15.36 5.19 -8.20
CA ARG A 71 15.13 6.57 -8.62
C ARG A 71 14.21 6.61 -9.84
N ALA A 72 13.20 7.48 -9.81
CA ALA A 72 12.38 7.77 -10.98
C ALA A 72 13.14 8.70 -11.95
N ASP A 73 12.86 8.55 -13.24
CA ASP A 73 13.43 9.40 -14.29
C ASP A 73 12.73 10.77 -14.36
N VAL A 74 11.47 10.83 -13.93
CA VAL A 74 10.61 12.03 -13.98
C VAL A 74 10.03 12.38 -12.62
N CYS A 75 9.69 13.65 -12.42
CA CYS A 75 8.96 14.08 -11.23
C CYS A 75 7.58 13.41 -11.16
N GLU A 76 7.29 12.71 -10.06
CA GLU A 76 6.02 11.96 -9.90
C GLU A 76 4.77 12.86 -9.78
N ILE A 77 4.93 14.19 -9.66
CA ILE A 77 3.81 15.15 -9.63
C ILE A 77 3.66 15.87 -10.97
N CYS A 78 4.70 16.55 -11.45
CA CYS A 78 4.61 17.41 -12.64
C CYS A 78 5.19 16.80 -13.92
N GLY A 79 5.79 15.61 -13.86
CA GLY A 79 6.29 14.91 -15.05
C GLY A 79 7.59 15.44 -15.67
N HIS A 80 8.20 16.51 -15.15
CA HIS A 80 9.49 17.00 -15.66
C HIS A 80 10.60 15.94 -15.50
N ASP A 81 11.33 15.68 -16.59
CA ASP A 81 12.41 14.69 -16.73
C ASP A 81 13.82 15.31 -16.70
N TRP A 82 13.94 16.60 -16.98
CA TRP A 82 15.21 17.32 -17.09
C TRP A 82 15.65 18.00 -15.78
N ILE A 83 14.82 18.00 -14.73
CA ILE A 83 15.09 18.66 -13.44
C ILE A 83 15.64 17.66 -12.43
N ARG A 84 16.57 18.10 -11.56
CA ARG A 84 17.05 17.27 -10.44
C ARG A 84 15.90 16.91 -9.50
N LEU A 85 15.75 15.61 -9.25
CA LEU A 85 14.78 15.06 -8.31
C LEU A 85 15.42 14.80 -6.95
N SER A 86 14.60 14.92 -5.92
CA SER A 86 14.95 14.63 -4.52
C SER A 86 14.03 13.54 -3.98
N TYR A 87 14.59 12.72 -3.10
CA TYR A 87 13.86 11.66 -2.40
C TYR A 87 12.99 12.29 -1.31
N HIS A 88 11.67 12.16 -1.43
CA HIS A 88 10.71 12.70 -0.49
C HIS A 88 9.86 11.58 0.12
N HIS A 89 9.89 11.42 1.44
CA HIS A 89 9.04 10.43 2.12
C HIS A 89 7.57 10.84 2.02
N ARG A 90 6.71 9.97 1.48
CA ARG A 90 5.26 10.22 1.36
C ARG A 90 4.61 10.33 2.74
N ILE A 91 5.10 9.54 3.69
CA ILE A 91 4.74 9.65 5.11
C ILE A 91 5.95 10.28 5.80
N PRO A 92 5.84 11.53 6.27
CA PRO A 92 6.95 12.20 6.94
C PRO A 92 7.46 11.39 8.13
N CYS A 93 8.78 11.31 8.31
CA CYS A 93 9.38 10.55 9.42
C CYS A 93 8.87 10.99 10.79
N SER A 94 8.61 12.29 10.96
CA SER A 94 8.00 12.86 12.17
C SER A 94 6.59 12.31 12.46
N ALA A 95 5.88 11.83 11.44
CA ALA A 95 4.55 11.26 11.56
C ALA A 95 4.54 9.73 11.67
N HIS A 96 5.67 9.03 11.50
CA HIS A 96 5.73 7.55 11.48
C HIS A 96 5.13 6.92 12.74
N ALA A 97 5.59 7.34 13.92
CA ALA A 97 5.10 6.81 15.20
C ALA A 97 3.59 7.04 15.39
N LYS A 98 3.10 8.24 15.05
CA LYS A 98 1.67 8.58 15.11
C LYS A 98 0.86 7.72 14.12
N THR A 99 1.39 7.50 12.92
CA THR A 99 0.75 6.74 11.84
C THR A 99 0.50 5.30 12.24
N ILE A 100 1.50 4.62 12.83
CA ILE A 100 1.36 3.25 13.31
C ILE A 100 0.42 3.18 14.51
N ARG A 101 0.64 4.05 15.51
CA ARG A 101 -0.18 4.07 16.74
C ARG A 101 -1.67 4.31 16.46
N ARG A 102 -2.00 5.10 15.44
CA ARG A 102 -3.38 5.37 15.03
C ARG A 102 -3.94 4.36 14.03
N GLY A 103 -3.16 3.33 13.66
CA GLY A 103 -3.57 2.33 12.66
C GLY A 103 -3.81 2.94 11.28
N TRP A 104 -3.21 4.10 10.97
CA TRP A 104 -3.41 4.73 9.68
C TRP A 104 -2.73 3.93 8.59
N ARG A 105 -1.51 3.43 8.82
CA ARG A 105 -0.73 2.65 7.83
C ARG A 105 0.01 1.50 8.49
N ARG A 106 0.47 0.56 7.68
CA ARG A 106 1.34 -0.53 8.12
C ARG A 106 2.79 -0.06 8.15
N ALA A 107 3.62 -0.78 8.89
CA ALA A 107 5.05 -0.48 8.99
C ALA A 107 5.76 -0.51 7.62
N CYS A 108 5.36 -1.42 6.72
CA CYS A 108 5.92 -1.51 5.37
C CYS A 108 5.63 -0.26 4.51
N ASP A 109 4.57 0.48 4.81
CA ASP A 109 4.17 1.65 4.02
C ASP A 109 5.00 2.91 4.39
N LEU A 110 5.68 2.91 5.55
CA LEU A 110 6.39 4.09 6.07
C LEU A 110 7.61 4.51 5.23
N GLN A 111 8.22 3.55 4.55
CA GLN A 111 9.39 3.77 3.70
C GLN A 111 9.02 4.11 2.26
N ASN A 112 7.72 4.24 1.94
CA ASN A 112 7.28 4.72 0.64
C ASN A 112 7.72 6.17 0.45
N ALA A 113 8.39 6.40 -0.67
CA ALA A 113 8.86 7.72 -1.08
C ALA A 113 8.38 8.05 -2.49
N ALA A 114 8.51 9.33 -2.84
CA ALA A 114 8.30 9.87 -4.17
C ALA A 114 9.55 10.63 -4.60
N TRP A 115 9.84 10.60 -5.89
CA TRP A 115 10.89 11.42 -6.49
C TRP A 115 10.31 12.71 -7.03
N LEU A 116 10.64 13.82 -6.38
CA LEU A 116 10.04 15.13 -6.64
C LEU A 116 11.10 16.17 -7.00
N CYS A 117 10.78 17.03 -7.96
CA CYS A 117 11.55 18.25 -8.23
C CYS A 117 11.43 19.23 -7.04
N LYS A 118 12.35 20.19 -6.96
CA LYS A 118 12.40 21.17 -5.86
C LYS A 118 11.08 21.92 -5.64
N ALA A 119 10.40 22.33 -6.71
CA ALA A 119 9.14 23.06 -6.63
C ALA A 119 8.01 22.19 -6.05
N CYS A 120 7.83 20.98 -6.59
CA CYS A 120 6.84 20.02 -6.10
C CYS A 120 7.13 19.57 -4.66
N HIS A 121 8.41 19.37 -4.30
CA HIS A 121 8.81 19.04 -2.94
C HIS A 121 8.43 20.16 -1.95
N ARG A 122 8.70 21.42 -2.30
CA ARG A 122 8.26 22.54 -1.45
C ARG A 122 6.74 22.61 -1.34
N PHE A 123 6.03 22.41 -2.44
CA PHE A 123 4.58 22.44 -2.45
C PHE A 123 3.96 21.39 -1.52
N VAL A 124 4.41 20.13 -1.55
CA VAL A 124 3.82 19.08 -0.69
C VAL A 124 4.02 19.34 0.80
N HIS A 125 5.11 20.01 1.19
CA HIS A 125 5.31 20.44 2.59
C HIS A 125 4.45 21.64 2.99
N CYS A 126 3.98 22.44 2.03
CA CYS A 126 3.08 23.57 2.28
C CYS A 126 1.60 23.22 2.09
N PHE A 127 1.29 22.14 1.38
CA PHE A 127 -0.06 21.79 0.96
C PHE A 127 -0.95 21.37 2.14
N THR A 128 -0.41 20.62 3.09
CA THR A 128 -1.15 20.09 4.25
C THR A 128 -0.19 19.81 5.40
N ASP A 129 -0.71 19.69 6.64
CA ASP A 129 0.13 19.28 7.77
C ASP A 129 0.57 17.80 7.65
N HIS A 130 1.65 17.45 8.35
CA HIS A 130 2.26 16.11 8.31
C HIS A 130 1.29 14.99 8.70
N GLY A 131 0.32 15.25 9.57
CA GLY A 131 -0.67 14.28 10.01
C GLY A 131 -1.69 13.97 8.92
N ASP A 132 -2.22 15.00 8.27
CA ASP A 132 -3.12 14.83 7.13
C ASP A 132 -2.41 14.28 5.90
N LEU A 133 -1.13 14.63 5.68
CA LEU A 133 -0.31 14.00 4.65
C LEU A 133 -0.25 12.48 4.85
N ALA A 134 0.09 12.04 6.07
CA ALA A 134 0.13 10.63 6.42
C ALA A 134 -1.24 9.94 6.32
N ARG A 135 -2.31 10.61 6.78
CA ARG A 135 -3.66 10.03 6.87
C ARG A 135 -4.44 10.01 5.56
N ARG A 136 -4.24 10.99 4.67
CA ARG A 136 -5.10 11.21 3.50
C ARG A 136 -4.33 11.23 2.18
N PHE A 137 -3.04 11.57 2.18
CA PHE A 137 -2.26 11.89 0.98
C PHE A 137 -0.94 11.09 0.90
N HIS A 138 -1.00 9.78 1.07
CA HIS A 138 0.18 8.88 1.13
C HIS A 138 0.32 7.97 -0.10
N THR A 139 -0.67 7.97 -0.99
CA THR A 139 -0.73 7.17 -2.22
C THR A 139 -0.98 8.06 -3.42
N VAL A 140 -0.98 7.47 -4.63
CA VAL A 140 -1.25 8.10 -5.93
C VAL A 140 -2.53 8.96 -5.95
N LYS A 141 -3.44 8.80 -4.97
CA LYS A 141 -4.53 9.75 -4.68
C LYS A 141 -4.07 11.19 -4.43
N LEU A 142 -2.78 11.45 -4.18
CA LEU A 142 -2.18 12.78 -4.26
C LEU A 142 -2.48 13.44 -5.61
N LEU A 143 -2.48 12.69 -6.72
CA LEU A 143 -2.88 13.17 -8.04
C LEU A 143 -4.39 13.40 -8.17
N ALA A 144 -5.22 12.95 -7.22
CA ALA A 144 -6.67 13.10 -7.29
C ALA A 144 -7.18 14.36 -6.58
N ALA A 145 -6.38 15.02 -5.74
CA ALA A 145 -6.77 16.27 -5.12
C ALA A 145 -6.65 17.41 -6.15
N ASP A 146 -7.75 18.14 -6.39
CA ASP A 146 -7.83 19.14 -7.47
C ASP A 146 -6.70 20.17 -7.40
N LYS A 147 -6.39 20.65 -6.19
CA LYS A 147 -5.29 21.59 -5.97
C LYS A 147 -3.90 21.04 -6.31
N VAL A 148 -3.67 19.73 -6.18
CA VAL A 148 -2.41 19.09 -6.58
C VAL A 148 -2.34 18.94 -8.10
N LYS A 149 -3.48 18.65 -8.76
CA LYS A 149 -3.58 18.63 -10.22
C LYS A 149 -3.32 19.99 -10.83
N GLU A 150 -4.03 21.03 -10.36
CA GLU A 150 -3.85 22.41 -10.82
C GLU A 150 -2.39 22.86 -10.67
N TRP A 151 -1.77 22.52 -9.52
CA TRP A 151 -0.36 22.78 -9.32
C TRP A 151 0.53 22.02 -10.30
N ALA A 152 0.28 20.72 -10.51
CA ALA A 152 1.05 19.88 -11.42
C ALA A 152 0.97 20.40 -12.86
N ASP A 153 -0.23 20.72 -13.34
CA ASP A 153 -0.50 21.23 -14.68
C ASP A 153 0.22 22.57 -14.90
N TRP A 154 0.09 23.49 -13.93
CA TRP A 154 0.80 24.76 -14.01
C TRP A 154 2.33 24.56 -14.00
N VAL A 155 2.86 23.76 -13.07
CA VAL A 155 4.31 23.47 -12.98
C VAL A 155 4.86 22.82 -14.25
N ALA A 156 4.08 21.96 -14.91
CA ALA A 156 4.49 21.30 -16.14
C ALA A 156 4.73 22.31 -17.28
N THR A 157 3.99 23.44 -17.29
CA THR A 157 4.14 24.49 -18.32
C THR A 157 5.31 25.45 -18.07
N VAL A 158 5.69 25.66 -16.81
CA VAL A 158 6.74 26.62 -16.48
C VAL A 158 8.13 25.99 -16.50
N ARG A 159 9.12 26.74 -17.00
CA ARG A 159 10.51 26.29 -17.01
C ARG A 159 11.18 26.64 -15.68
N ILE A 160 11.32 25.65 -14.82
CA ILE A 160 11.88 25.80 -13.47
C ILE A 160 13.38 25.47 -13.48
N HIS A 161 14.22 26.48 -13.35
CA HIS A 161 15.69 26.35 -13.29
C HIS A 161 16.20 26.17 -11.85
#